data_AF-A0A938MC64-F1
#
_entry.id   AF-A0A938MC64-F1
#
_cell.length_a   1.000
_cell.length_b   1.000
_cell.length_c   1.000
_cell.angle_alpha   90.00
_cell.angle_beta   90.00
_cell.angle_gamma   90.00
#
_symmetry.space_group_name_H-M   'P 1'
#
loop_
_entity.id
_entity.type
_entity.pdbx_description
1 polymer ?
#
loop_
_entity_poly.entity_id
_entity_poly.type
_entity_poly.pdbx_seq_one_letter_code
_entity_poly.pdbx_strand_id
1 'polypeptide(L)'
;MEDMTPQEILWIVIACLLVAWSWAHGSPVRIGDGARVPDDSRSHYSRYVNWRPADGEIVALNPPRMSWPYWPGWPNDWSDARHTFTLQISAKPDGSDPVANVTCPFNFYNTLPELKGARKWFWRVGYDVGTPQEKWSALRSFTLADGAAVWDRSALASPRLAERGHPRILFNKDNLERLRALARTNEESKAALAHMRAKADDVLKKPWWGNFPKTDREKEPKQEFYTIAADLCLVCFVWRMTGEDKYAGVKSRAVTWASYPPGGRASPEGLGGDGSEDATQGNEFLALLFDWLYADLTEAERQVMIRSLEWRIDHWMNSFAWRARGSRGPLVRLTFRRGDKHLGDQRLYLAPAPDWRPFEWRATVAEGATSVAVELFNYYG
;
A
#
# COMPACT_ATOMS: atom_id res chain seq x y z
N MET A 1 35.55 -25.06 22.34
CA MET A 1 36.42 -25.46 21.20
C MET A 1 37.55 -26.33 21.74
N GLU A 2 37.20 -27.27 22.61
CA GLU A 2 38.09 -28.32 23.08
C GLU A 2 37.37 -29.61 22.67
N ASP A 3 38.13 -30.56 22.14
CA ASP A 3 37.70 -31.85 21.58
C ASP A 3 37.16 -31.83 20.15
N MET A 4 37.97 -31.29 19.22
CA MET A 4 37.96 -31.78 17.84
C MET A 4 39.08 -32.80 17.67
N THR A 5 38.73 -34.00 17.21
CA THR A 5 39.69 -35.03 16.87
C THR A 5 40.51 -34.60 15.64
N PRO A 6 41.77 -35.07 15.49
CA PRO A 6 42.59 -34.77 14.31
C PRO A 6 41.90 -35.10 12.97
N GLN A 7 41.00 -36.09 12.95
CA GLN A 7 40.24 -36.49 11.78
C GLN A 7 39.15 -35.46 11.42
N GLU A 8 38.50 -34.84 12.40
CA GLU A 8 37.52 -33.77 12.16
C GLU A 8 38.18 -32.49 11.64
N ILE A 9 39.38 -32.16 12.15
CA ILE A 9 40.18 -31.04 11.64
C ILE A 9 40.56 -31.29 10.18
N LEU A 10 40.99 -32.50 9.84
CA LEU A 10 41.33 -32.88 8.47
C LEU A 10 40.12 -32.77 7.53
N TRP A 11 38.94 -33.21 7.96
CA TRP A 11 37.71 -33.08 7.16
C TRP A 11 37.28 -31.62 6.95
N ILE A 12 37.41 -30.77 7.97
CA ILE A 12 37.12 -29.33 7.81
C ILE A 12 38.12 -28.69 6.84
N VAL A 13 39.41 -29.00 6.93
CA VAL A 13 40.42 -28.48 6.00
C VAL A 13 40.15 -28.96 4.58
N ILE A 14 39.82 -30.24 4.38
CA ILE A 14 39.45 -30.78 3.06
C ILE A 14 38.18 -30.10 2.53
N ALA A 15 37.15 -29.90 3.36
CA ALA A 15 35.93 -29.21 2.95
C ALA A 15 36.19 -27.74 2.57
N CYS A 16 36.98 -27.01 3.37
CA CYS A 16 37.39 -25.64 3.07
C CYS A 16 38.22 -25.56 1.79
N LEU A 17 39.12 -26.51 1.54
CA LEU A 17 39.92 -26.58 0.32
C LEU A 17 39.05 -26.92 -0.89
N LEU A 18 38.09 -27.84 -0.79
CA LEU A 18 37.16 -28.18 -1.86
C LEU A 18 36.23 -27.01 -2.21
N VAL A 19 35.76 -26.26 -1.20
CA VAL A 19 35.00 -25.02 -1.42
C VAL A 19 35.89 -23.98 -2.12
N ALA A 20 37.11 -23.74 -1.65
CA ALA A 20 38.03 -22.80 -2.30
C ALA A 20 38.40 -23.23 -3.74
N TRP A 21 38.52 -24.54 -4.01
CA TRP A 21 38.80 -25.06 -5.35
C TRP A 21 37.63 -24.89 -6.31
N SER A 22 36.40 -25.06 -5.82
CA SER A 22 35.18 -24.82 -6.61
C SER A 22 35.01 -23.34 -7.01
N TRP A 23 35.51 -22.41 -6.19
CA TRP A 23 35.54 -20.98 -6.51
C TRP A 23 36.65 -20.61 -7.50
N ALA A 24 37.77 -21.34 -7.50
CA ALA A 24 38.90 -21.10 -8.41
C ALA A 24 38.71 -21.71 -9.82
N HIS A 25 37.83 -22.70 -9.99
CA HIS A 25 37.64 -23.43 -11.25
C HIS A 25 36.22 -23.36 -11.82
N GLY A 26 35.34 -22.56 -11.21
CA GLY A 26 34.07 -22.20 -11.84
C GLY A 26 34.36 -21.41 -13.11
N SER A 27 34.24 -22.06 -14.27
CA SER A 27 34.24 -21.34 -15.54
C SER A 27 33.17 -20.25 -15.45
N PRO A 28 33.48 -18.98 -15.75
CA PRO A 28 32.51 -17.91 -15.64
C PRO A 28 31.25 -18.30 -16.41
N VAL A 29 30.08 -18.12 -15.80
CA VAL A 29 28.80 -18.29 -16.50
C VAL A 29 28.78 -17.29 -17.64
N ARG A 30 29.12 -17.76 -18.84
CA ARG A 30 29.02 -16.98 -20.06
C ARG A 30 27.56 -16.99 -20.46
N ILE A 31 26.87 -15.90 -20.15
CA ILE A 31 25.58 -15.57 -20.75
C ILE A 31 25.85 -15.32 -22.23
N GLY A 32 25.82 -16.38 -23.04
CA GLY A 32 26.01 -16.31 -24.49
C GLY A 32 24.71 -15.95 -25.22
N ASP A 33 24.77 -15.81 -26.54
CA ASP A 33 23.62 -15.43 -27.37
C ASP A 33 22.40 -16.37 -27.21
N GLY A 34 22.62 -17.63 -26.82
CA GLY A 34 21.54 -18.58 -26.52
C GLY A 34 20.72 -18.25 -25.27
N ALA A 35 21.18 -17.35 -24.40
CA ALA A 35 20.42 -16.84 -23.26
C ALA A 35 19.60 -15.57 -23.59
N ARG A 36 19.66 -15.09 -24.84
CA ARG A 36 18.89 -13.95 -25.30
C ARG A 36 17.44 -14.37 -25.54
N VAL A 37 16.55 -13.95 -24.64
CA VAL A 37 15.10 -14.02 -24.89
C VAL A 37 14.69 -12.92 -25.88
N PRO A 38 13.65 -13.14 -26.72
CA PRO A 38 13.08 -12.08 -27.53
C PRO A 38 12.68 -10.89 -26.64
N ASP A 39 12.89 -9.68 -27.15
CA ASP A 39 12.43 -8.46 -26.50
C ASP A 39 10.91 -8.49 -26.37
N ASP A 40 10.42 -8.37 -25.13
CA ASP A 40 8.98 -8.31 -24.85
C ASP A 40 8.59 -6.86 -24.63
N SER A 41 7.99 -6.24 -25.65
CA SER A 41 7.51 -4.84 -25.57
C SER A 41 6.58 -4.57 -24.37
N ARG A 42 5.96 -5.59 -23.77
CA ARG A 42 5.15 -5.44 -22.53
C ARG A 42 6.01 -5.13 -21.31
N SER A 43 7.30 -5.46 -21.35
CA SER A 43 8.29 -5.17 -20.31
C SER A 43 8.91 -3.78 -20.45
N HIS A 44 8.72 -3.12 -21.60
CA HIS A 44 9.17 -1.75 -21.78
C HIS A 44 8.42 -0.85 -20.83
N TYR A 45 9.14 0.08 -20.20
CA TYR A 45 8.55 1.03 -19.25
C TYR A 45 7.81 0.30 -18.11
N SER A 46 8.34 -0.82 -17.60
CA SER A 46 7.72 -1.67 -16.57
C SER A 46 7.31 -0.96 -15.27
N ARG A 47 7.87 0.24 -15.02
CA ARG A 47 7.48 1.12 -13.91
C ARG A 47 6.22 1.94 -14.18
N TYR A 48 5.70 1.93 -15.40
CA TYR A 48 4.59 2.75 -15.86
C TYR A 48 3.37 1.90 -16.21
N VAL A 49 2.20 2.51 -16.05
CA VAL A 49 0.94 1.94 -16.49
C VAL A 49 0.89 2.03 -18.02
N ASN A 50 0.81 0.87 -18.68
CA ASN A 50 0.81 0.73 -20.13
C ASN A 50 -0.57 0.32 -20.67
N TRP A 51 -0.70 0.28 -22.00
CA TRP A 51 -1.88 -0.26 -22.70
C TRP A 51 -2.12 -1.72 -22.32
N ARG A 52 -3.19 -1.98 -21.57
CA ARG A 52 -3.65 -3.33 -21.22
C ARG A 52 -5.17 -3.40 -21.43
N PRO A 53 -5.68 -4.40 -22.16
CA PRO A 53 -4.93 -5.36 -22.99
C PRO A 53 -4.09 -4.69 -24.08
N ALA A 54 -2.97 -5.30 -24.47
CA ALA A 54 -2.23 -4.85 -25.65
C ALA A 54 -3.08 -5.06 -26.92
N ASP A 55 -2.74 -4.35 -28.00
CA ASP A 55 -3.46 -4.52 -29.27
C ASP A 55 -3.26 -5.93 -29.84
N GLY A 56 -4.37 -6.59 -30.16
CA GLY A 56 -4.42 -7.98 -30.62
C GLY A 56 -4.26 -9.03 -29.51
N GLU A 57 -4.16 -8.65 -28.25
CA GLU A 57 -3.89 -9.59 -27.15
C GLU A 57 -5.02 -10.62 -26.97
N ILE A 58 -4.64 -11.87 -26.73
CA ILE A 58 -5.57 -12.92 -26.29
C ILE A 58 -5.57 -12.93 -24.76
N VAL A 59 -6.72 -12.61 -24.15
CA VAL A 59 -6.84 -12.46 -22.70
C VAL A 59 -7.60 -13.63 -22.07
N ALA A 60 -7.09 -14.14 -20.96
CA ALA A 60 -7.69 -15.25 -20.22
C ALA A 60 -8.65 -14.81 -19.10
N LEU A 61 -8.96 -13.51 -18.99
CA LEU A 61 -9.82 -12.93 -17.96
C LEU A 61 -10.93 -12.07 -18.60
N ASN A 62 -12.18 -12.25 -18.16
CA ASN A 62 -13.35 -11.50 -18.62
C ASN A 62 -14.09 -10.84 -17.43
N PRO A 63 -14.24 -9.51 -17.39
CA PRO A 63 -13.61 -8.53 -18.28
C PRO A 63 -12.10 -8.45 -18.05
N PRO A 64 -11.30 -8.08 -19.07
CA PRO A 64 -9.86 -7.87 -18.90
C PRO A 64 -9.55 -6.74 -17.91
N ARG A 65 -8.27 -6.64 -17.50
CA ARG A 65 -7.81 -5.50 -16.72
C ARG A 65 -7.47 -4.34 -17.64
N MET A 66 -8.24 -3.25 -17.58
CA MET A 66 -8.01 -2.10 -18.46
C MET A 66 -7.04 -1.12 -17.81
N SER A 67 -6.01 -0.75 -18.54
CA SER A 67 -5.12 0.36 -18.20
C SER A 67 -4.50 0.98 -19.45
N TRP A 68 -4.08 2.24 -19.34
CA TRP A 68 -3.50 2.98 -20.45
C TRP A 68 -2.47 3.99 -19.94
N PRO A 69 -1.57 4.47 -20.82
CA PRO A 69 -0.67 5.56 -20.48
C PRO A 69 -1.45 6.82 -20.08
N TYR A 70 -0.93 7.51 -19.08
CA TYR A 70 -1.55 8.73 -18.58
C TYR A 70 -1.61 9.84 -19.64
N TRP A 71 -0.70 9.81 -20.62
CA TRP A 71 -0.56 10.82 -21.67
C TRP A 71 -0.98 10.29 -23.04
N PRO A 72 -1.70 11.10 -23.85
CA PRO A 72 -2.02 10.72 -25.22
C PRO A 72 -0.79 10.67 -26.13
N GLY A 73 0.27 11.42 -25.81
CA GLY A 73 1.54 11.47 -26.54
C GLY A 73 2.60 10.47 -26.08
N TRP A 74 2.26 9.52 -25.20
CA TRP A 74 3.18 8.51 -24.69
C TRP A 74 3.86 7.70 -25.82
N PRO A 75 5.16 7.35 -25.71
CA PRO A 75 6.07 7.57 -24.58
C PRO A 75 6.88 8.88 -24.66
N ASN A 76 6.47 9.84 -25.51
CA ASN A 76 7.26 11.05 -25.78
C ASN A 76 6.88 12.26 -24.91
N ASP A 77 5.82 12.14 -24.10
CA ASP A 77 5.33 13.18 -23.19
C ASP A 77 5.31 12.64 -21.76
N TRP A 78 5.99 13.36 -20.87
CA TRP A 78 6.16 13.05 -19.46
C TRP A 78 5.87 14.29 -18.58
N SER A 79 5.09 15.24 -19.10
CA SER A 79 4.68 16.42 -18.33
C SER A 79 3.85 16.02 -17.10
N ASP A 80 3.47 16.99 -16.27
CA ASP A 80 2.47 16.81 -15.21
C ASP A 80 1.16 17.49 -15.64
N ALA A 81 0.05 16.75 -15.61
CA ALA A 81 -1.28 17.27 -15.88
C ALA A 81 -2.34 16.39 -15.23
N ARG A 82 -3.57 16.89 -15.24
CA ARG A 82 -4.75 16.14 -14.85
C ARG A 82 -5.59 15.88 -16.07
N HIS A 83 -5.89 14.62 -16.30
CA HIS A 83 -6.80 14.20 -17.37
C HIS A 83 -8.06 13.60 -16.78
N THR A 84 -9.16 13.81 -17.51
CA THR A 84 -10.35 12.99 -17.40
C THR A 84 -10.35 12.00 -18.56
N PHE A 85 -10.52 10.71 -18.29
CA PHE A 85 -10.47 9.67 -19.30
C PHE A 85 -11.87 9.13 -19.59
N THR A 86 -12.18 8.82 -20.84
CA THR A 86 -13.39 8.10 -21.26
C THR A 86 -13.01 6.80 -21.95
N LEU A 87 -13.26 5.67 -21.30
CA LEU A 87 -13.04 4.33 -21.86
C LEU A 87 -14.26 3.90 -22.69
N GLN A 88 -14.02 3.50 -23.93
CA GLN A 88 -15.01 2.84 -24.79
C GLN A 88 -14.60 1.41 -25.12
N ILE A 89 -15.54 0.46 -25.01
CA ILE A 89 -15.37 -0.93 -25.46
C ILE A 89 -16.58 -1.31 -26.32
N SER A 90 -16.34 -1.88 -27.50
CA SER A 90 -17.35 -2.32 -28.46
C SER A 90 -17.00 -3.69 -29.04
N ALA A 91 -18.02 -4.45 -29.46
CA ALA A 91 -17.84 -5.65 -30.29
C ALA A 91 -17.57 -5.30 -31.77
N LYS A 92 -17.82 -4.05 -32.18
CA LYS A 92 -17.72 -3.62 -33.58
C LYS A 92 -16.31 -3.11 -33.92
N PRO A 93 -15.74 -3.49 -35.08
CA PRO A 93 -14.40 -3.09 -35.49
C PRO A 93 -14.16 -1.59 -35.67
N ASP A 94 -15.21 -0.80 -35.82
CA ASP A 94 -15.15 0.67 -35.93
C ASP A 94 -15.32 1.38 -34.57
N GLY A 95 -15.52 0.61 -33.50
CA GLY A 95 -15.77 1.14 -32.15
C GLY A 95 -17.17 1.75 -31.96
N SER A 96 -18.08 1.62 -32.93
CA SER A 96 -19.47 2.07 -32.79
C SER A 96 -20.26 1.20 -31.80
N ASP A 97 -21.35 1.73 -31.24
CA ASP A 97 -22.22 1.06 -30.26
C ASP A 97 -21.45 0.43 -29.07
N PRO A 98 -20.73 1.24 -28.27
CA PRO A 98 -19.94 0.72 -27.17
C PRO A 98 -20.83 0.11 -26.09
N VAL A 99 -20.47 -1.10 -25.65
CA VAL A 99 -21.10 -1.78 -24.49
C VAL A 99 -20.58 -1.24 -23.16
N ALA A 100 -19.41 -0.60 -23.17
CA ALA A 100 -18.90 0.19 -22.04
C ALA A 100 -18.51 1.56 -22.55
N ASN A 101 -19.01 2.62 -21.91
CA ASN A 101 -18.66 4.01 -22.18
C ASN A 101 -18.58 4.73 -20.83
N VAL A 102 -17.38 4.75 -20.22
CA VAL A 102 -17.21 5.17 -18.83
C VAL A 102 -16.16 6.26 -18.70
N THR A 103 -16.53 7.34 -18.01
CA THR A 103 -15.61 8.43 -17.67
C THR A 103 -15.02 8.24 -16.27
N CYS A 104 -13.71 8.40 -16.12
CA CYS A 104 -13.00 8.26 -14.85
C CYS A 104 -11.74 9.14 -14.77
N PRO A 105 -11.25 9.49 -13.57
CA PRO A 105 -10.06 10.34 -13.40
C PRO A 105 -8.74 9.54 -13.34
N PHE A 106 -8.79 8.22 -13.53
CA PHE A 106 -7.64 7.33 -13.39
C PHE A 106 -7.31 6.70 -14.73
N ASN A 107 -6.03 6.46 -15.00
CA ASN A 107 -5.57 5.83 -16.24
C ASN A 107 -5.73 4.29 -16.24
N PHE A 108 -6.74 3.81 -15.52
CA PHE A 108 -7.18 2.43 -15.47
C PHE A 108 -8.65 2.37 -15.09
N TYR A 109 -9.36 1.35 -15.55
CA TYR A 109 -10.75 1.12 -15.17
C TYR A 109 -11.07 -0.37 -15.11
N ASN A 110 -11.52 -0.84 -13.95
CA ASN A 110 -11.52 -2.27 -13.64
C ASN A 110 -12.80 -2.78 -12.95
N THR A 111 -13.82 -1.93 -12.89
CA THR A 111 -15.14 -2.25 -12.32
C THR A 111 -16.15 -2.50 -13.44
N LEU A 112 -15.72 -3.21 -14.49
CA LEU A 112 -16.56 -3.58 -15.63
C LEU A 112 -17.41 -4.82 -15.30
N PRO A 113 -18.61 -4.95 -15.89
CA PRO A 113 -19.34 -6.21 -15.92
C PRO A 113 -18.65 -7.21 -16.87
N GLU A 114 -19.08 -8.47 -16.83
CA GLU A 114 -18.72 -9.47 -17.83
C GLU A 114 -19.06 -8.99 -19.25
N LEU A 115 -18.11 -9.11 -20.18
CA LEU A 115 -18.34 -8.83 -21.60
C LEU A 115 -18.99 -10.05 -22.28
N LYS A 116 -20.13 -9.84 -22.95
CA LYS A 116 -20.94 -10.90 -23.58
C LYS A 116 -21.24 -10.59 -25.05
N GLY A 117 -21.44 -11.64 -25.85
CA GLY A 117 -21.91 -11.52 -27.22
C GLY A 117 -20.82 -11.37 -28.29
N ALA A 118 -19.54 -11.29 -27.91
CA ALA A 118 -18.43 -11.31 -28.86
C ALA A 118 -17.18 -11.97 -28.26
N ARG A 119 -16.37 -12.56 -29.14
CA ARG A 119 -15.05 -13.11 -28.79
C ARG A 119 -13.95 -12.06 -28.96
N LYS A 120 -14.04 -11.24 -30.00
CA LYS A 120 -13.13 -10.13 -30.28
C LYS A 120 -13.80 -8.81 -29.90
N TRP A 121 -13.06 -7.96 -29.23
CA TRP A 121 -13.50 -6.67 -28.73
C TRP A 121 -12.55 -5.58 -29.19
N PHE A 122 -13.09 -4.36 -29.32
CA PHE A 122 -12.37 -3.17 -29.75
C PHE A 122 -12.53 -2.11 -28.68
N TRP A 123 -11.47 -1.37 -28.38
CA TRP A 123 -11.47 -0.40 -27.30
C TRP A 123 -10.57 0.79 -27.58
N ARG A 124 -10.91 1.93 -26.99
CA ARG A 124 -10.14 3.18 -27.06
C ARG A 124 -10.38 4.03 -25.83
N VAL A 125 -9.52 5.01 -25.63
CA VAL A 125 -9.60 5.98 -24.54
C VAL A 125 -9.63 7.39 -25.10
N GLY A 126 -10.61 8.17 -24.70
CA GLY A 126 -10.65 9.60 -24.89
C GLY A 126 -10.03 10.33 -23.70
N TYR A 127 -9.16 11.29 -23.95
CA TYR A 127 -8.55 12.19 -22.99
C TYR A 127 -9.32 13.51 -23.09
N ASP A 128 -9.85 13.98 -21.97
CA ASP A 128 -10.57 15.26 -21.81
C ASP A 128 -11.69 15.46 -22.84
N VAL A 129 -12.46 14.39 -23.09
CA VAL A 129 -13.62 14.39 -24.00
C VAL A 129 -14.63 15.46 -23.61
N GLY A 130 -15.10 16.23 -24.60
CA GLY A 130 -15.98 17.38 -24.44
C GLY A 130 -15.27 18.70 -24.16
N THR A 131 -13.94 18.72 -24.13
CA THR A 131 -13.14 19.94 -23.93
C THR A 131 -12.33 20.31 -25.18
N PRO A 132 -11.78 21.54 -25.27
CA PRO A 132 -10.86 21.90 -26.35
C PRO A 132 -9.58 21.04 -26.43
N GLN A 133 -9.25 20.31 -25.36
CA GLN A 133 -8.08 19.44 -25.26
C GLN A 133 -8.39 17.99 -25.65
N GLU A 134 -9.62 17.70 -26.10
CA GLU A 134 -10.07 16.36 -26.43
C GLU A 134 -9.12 15.65 -27.40
N LYS A 135 -8.69 14.44 -27.03
CA LYS A 135 -7.91 13.54 -27.89
C LYS A 135 -8.37 12.11 -27.71
N TRP A 136 -8.55 11.38 -28.80
CA TRP A 136 -8.83 9.94 -28.75
C TRP A 136 -7.57 9.13 -29.06
N SER A 137 -7.37 8.05 -28.32
CA SER A 137 -6.35 7.05 -28.65
C SER A 137 -6.70 6.33 -29.96
N ALA A 138 -5.71 5.65 -30.53
CA ALA A 138 -5.96 4.64 -31.54
C ALA A 138 -6.94 3.58 -31.01
N LEU A 139 -7.76 3.04 -31.90
CA LEU A 139 -8.61 1.89 -31.60
C LEU A 139 -7.73 0.63 -31.52
N ARG A 140 -7.87 -0.11 -30.44
CA ARG A 140 -7.16 -1.36 -30.17
C ARG A 140 -8.14 -2.50 -30.11
N SER A 141 -7.64 -3.72 -30.20
CA SER A 141 -8.46 -4.92 -30.05
C SER A 141 -7.88 -5.91 -29.07
N PHE A 142 -8.73 -6.78 -28.54
CA PHE A 142 -8.32 -7.99 -27.82
C PHE A 142 -9.31 -9.11 -28.11
N THR A 143 -8.89 -10.34 -27.85
CA THR A 143 -9.72 -11.53 -28.02
C THR A 143 -9.82 -12.26 -26.69
N LEU A 144 -11.03 -12.60 -26.24
CA LEU A 144 -11.20 -13.49 -25.10
C LEU A 144 -10.74 -14.90 -25.50
N ALA A 145 -9.87 -15.50 -24.69
CA ALA A 145 -9.47 -16.89 -24.84
C ALA A 145 -10.67 -17.83 -24.69
N ASP A 146 -10.60 -19.00 -25.31
CA ASP A 146 -11.56 -20.07 -25.04
C ASP A 146 -11.43 -20.46 -23.56
N GLY A 147 -12.54 -20.41 -22.81
CA GLY A 147 -12.53 -20.65 -21.37
C GLY A 147 -11.96 -19.51 -20.51
N ALA A 148 -11.91 -18.27 -21.02
CA ALA A 148 -11.52 -17.11 -20.22
C ALA A 148 -12.31 -17.06 -18.90
N ALA A 149 -11.60 -16.91 -17.78
CA ALA A 149 -12.18 -16.87 -16.45
C ALA A 149 -13.08 -15.64 -16.30
N VAL A 150 -14.34 -15.85 -15.92
CA VAL A 150 -15.27 -14.76 -15.64
C VAL A 150 -15.02 -14.25 -14.22
N TRP A 151 -14.61 -12.99 -14.11
CA TRP A 151 -14.51 -12.27 -12.84
C TRP A 151 -15.22 -10.93 -12.97
N ASP A 152 -16.55 -10.98 -12.83
CA ASP A 152 -17.39 -9.78 -12.82
C ASP A 152 -17.03 -8.88 -11.63
N ARG A 153 -16.60 -7.65 -11.93
CA ARG A 153 -16.17 -6.65 -10.95
C ARG A 153 -17.11 -5.44 -10.90
N SER A 154 -18.26 -5.51 -11.58
CA SER A 154 -19.25 -4.43 -11.60
C SER A 154 -19.82 -4.12 -10.21
N ALA A 155 -19.90 -5.12 -9.33
CA ALA A 155 -20.33 -4.94 -7.94
C ALA A 155 -19.43 -3.98 -7.15
N LEU A 156 -18.18 -3.75 -7.59
CA LEU A 156 -17.25 -2.80 -6.99
C LEU A 156 -17.46 -1.36 -7.45
N ALA A 157 -18.26 -1.12 -8.51
CA ALA A 157 -18.58 0.24 -8.98
C ALA A 157 -19.48 1.00 -8.00
N SER A 158 -20.33 0.27 -7.28
CA SER A 158 -21.18 0.82 -6.22
C SER A 158 -21.24 -0.20 -5.08
N PRO A 159 -20.18 -0.30 -4.27
CA PRO A 159 -20.15 -1.26 -3.19
C PRO A 159 -21.14 -0.76 -2.13
N ARG A 160 -22.23 -1.52 -1.91
CA ARG A 160 -23.31 -1.21 -0.95
C ARG A 160 -22.85 -1.36 0.50
N LEU A 161 -21.69 -0.80 0.85
CA LEU A 161 -21.03 -0.96 2.14
C LEU A 161 -21.86 -0.34 3.27
N ALA A 162 -22.47 0.82 3.02
CA ALA A 162 -23.31 1.50 4.01
C ALA A 162 -24.48 0.63 4.48
N GLU A 163 -25.11 -0.12 3.57
CA GLU A 163 -26.25 -1.00 3.87
C GLU A 163 -25.88 -2.15 4.83
N ARG A 164 -24.61 -2.56 4.87
CA ARG A 164 -24.15 -3.62 5.80
C ARG A 164 -24.17 -3.17 7.26
N GLY A 165 -24.16 -1.85 7.52
CA GLY A 165 -24.00 -1.28 8.85
C GLY A 165 -22.64 -1.60 9.47
N HIS A 166 -22.50 -1.36 10.77
CA HIS A 166 -21.28 -1.63 11.53
C HIS A 166 -21.52 -2.70 12.61
N PRO A 167 -20.48 -3.44 13.04
CA PRO A 167 -19.16 -3.53 12.41
C PRO A 167 -19.23 -4.23 11.04
N ARG A 168 -18.26 -3.97 10.17
CA ARG A 168 -18.16 -4.58 8.82
C ARG A 168 -16.74 -5.01 8.43
N ILE A 169 -15.74 -4.75 9.26
CA ILE A 169 -14.34 -5.14 9.04
C ILE A 169 -13.97 -6.25 10.05
N LEU A 170 -13.46 -7.37 9.53
CA LEU A 170 -13.21 -8.65 10.21
C LEU A 170 -14.45 -9.38 10.72
N PHE A 171 -15.37 -8.69 11.39
CA PHE A 171 -16.63 -9.25 11.86
C PHE A 171 -17.79 -8.27 11.63
N ASN A 172 -18.99 -8.81 11.69
CA ASN A 172 -20.24 -8.10 11.54
C ASN A 172 -21.30 -8.66 12.48
N LYS A 173 -22.50 -8.05 12.43
CA LYS A 173 -23.65 -8.43 13.24
C LYS A 173 -24.02 -9.92 13.07
N ASP A 174 -23.82 -10.45 11.87
CA ASP A 174 -24.24 -11.81 11.50
C ASP A 174 -23.25 -12.88 11.97
N ASN A 175 -21.96 -12.54 12.12
CA ASN A 175 -20.92 -13.52 12.45
C ASN A 175 -20.27 -13.34 13.83
N LEU A 176 -20.49 -12.22 14.52
CA LEU A 176 -19.83 -11.94 15.81
C LEU A 176 -20.15 -13.02 16.87
N GLU A 177 -21.41 -13.43 16.99
CA GLU A 177 -21.80 -14.48 17.95
C GLU A 177 -21.18 -15.83 17.60
N ARG A 178 -21.05 -16.15 16.31
CA ARG A 178 -20.36 -17.37 15.86
C ARG A 178 -18.87 -17.33 16.23
N LEU A 179 -18.21 -16.18 16.06
CA LEU A 179 -16.80 -16.01 16.46
C LEU A 179 -16.65 -16.14 17.98
N ARG A 180 -17.55 -15.54 18.76
CA ARG A 180 -17.58 -15.68 20.22
C ARG A 180 -17.78 -17.12 20.66
N ALA A 181 -18.62 -17.88 19.96
CA ALA A 181 -18.82 -19.31 20.22
C ALA A 181 -17.55 -20.11 19.90
N LEU A 182 -16.91 -19.86 18.74
CA LEU A 182 -15.66 -20.52 18.35
C LEU A 182 -14.56 -20.30 19.39
N ALA A 183 -14.42 -19.08 19.92
CA ALA A 183 -13.44 -18.77 20.97
C ALA A 183 -13.70 -19.50 22.31
N ARG A 184 -14.87 -20.15 22.48
CA ARG A 184 -15.18 -20.99 23.65
C ARG A 184 -15.04 -22.47 23.36
N THR A 185 -15.39 -22.91 22.14
CA THR A 185 -15.54 -24.33 21.81
C THR A 185 -14.37 -24.93 21.04
N ASN A 186 -13.57 -24.10 20.35
CA ASN A 186 -12.39 -24.54 19.63
C ASN A 186 -11.13 -24.19 20.45
N GLU A 187 -10.31 -25.19 20.78
CA GLU A 187 -9.17 -25.01 21.69
C GLU A 187 -8.12 -24.02 21.17
N GLU A 188 -7.85 -24.00 19.86
CA GLU A 188 -6.91 -23.04 19.25
C GLU A 188 -7.44 -21.60 19.34
N SER A 189 -8.72 -21.40 19.02
CA SER A 189 -9.39 -20.10 19.10
C SER A 189 -9.46 -19.59 20.54
N LYS A 190 -9.72 -20.50 21.49
CA LYS A 190 -9.72 -20.22 22.92
C LYS A 190 -8.34 -19.82 23.42
N ALA A 191 -7.30 -20.56 23.03
CA ALA A 191 -5.90 -20.22 23.35
C ALA A 191 -5.50 -18.86 22.76
N ALA A 192 -5.87 -18.59 21.50
CA ALA A 192 -5.62 -17.31 20.86
C ALA A 192 -6.32 -16.15 21.59
N LEU A 193 -7.60 -16.31 21.97
CA LEU A 193 -8.31 -15.28 22.74
C LEU A 193 -7.72 -15.09 24.14
N ALA A 194 -7.33 -16.16 24.82
CA ALA A 194 -6.67 -16.08 26.13
C ALA A 194 -5.36 -15.29 26.05
N HIS A 195 -4.54 -15.53 25.01
CA HIS A 195 -3.32 -14.78 24.75
C HIS A 195 -3.59 -13.29 24.47
N MET A 196 -4.57 -12.99 23.62
CA MET A 196 -4.97 -11.61 23.34
C MET A 196 -5.49 -10.89 24.59
N ARG A 197 -6.26 -11.59 25.44
CA ARG A 197 -6.77 -11.07 26.70
C ARG A 197 -5.63 -10.73 27.67
N ALA A 198 -4.63 -11.60 27.80
CA ALA A 198 -3.44 -11.34 28.61
C ALA A 198 -2.69 -10.08 28.13
N LYS A 199 -2.48 -9.94 26.81
CA LYS A 199 -1.86 -8.75 26.23
C LYS A 199 -2.71 -7.49 26.45
N ALA A 200 -4.03 -7.56 26.30
CA ALA A 200 -4.93 -6.44 26.59
C ALA A 200 -4.84 -6.03 28.07
N ASP A 201 -4.74 -6.99 28.99
CA ASP A 201 -4.53 -6.72 30.41
C ASP A 201 -3.20 -6.01 30.69
N ASP A 202 -2.14 -6.33 29.93
CA ASP A 202 -0.87 -5.60 30.02
C ASP A 202 -0.95 -4.19 29.45
N VAL A 203 -1.72 -3.97 28.38
CA VAL A 203 -2.01 -2.61 27.86
C VAL A 203 -2.68 -1.74 28.93
N LEU A 204 -3.64 -2.29 29.67
CA LEU A 204 -4.34 -1.57 30.75
C LEU A 204 -3.40 -1.07 31.85
N LYS A 205 -2.22 -1.69 32.01
CA LYS A 205 -1.19 -1.31 33.00
C LYS A 205 -0.21 -0.25 32.47
N LYS A 206 -0.24 0.07 31.17
CA LYS A 206 0.68 1.06 30.59
C LYS A 206 0.41 2.44 31.18
N PRO A 207 1.44 3.27 31.45
CA PRO A 207 1.24 4.59 32.06
C PRO A 207 0.28 5.50 31.29
N TRP A 208 0.35 5.47 29.96
CA TRP A 208 -0.54 6.24 29.09
C TRP A 208 -2.00 5.76 29.15
N TRP A 209 -2.27 4.51 29.57
CA TRP A 209 -3.65 4.05 29.67
C TRP A 209 -4.40 4.84 30.73
N GLY A 210 -3.85 4.92 31.96
CA GLY A 210 -4.46 5.67 33.06
C GLY A 210 -4.43 7.19 32.86
N ASN A 211 -3.37 7.70 32.22
CA ASN A 211 -3.20 9.12 31.88
C ASN A 211 -3.12 9.29 30.37
N PHE A 212 -4.25 9.10 29.69
CA PHE A 212 -4.28 9.23 28.23
C PHE A 212 -3.95 10.67 27.83
N PRO A 213 -3.03 10.88 26.86
CA PRO A 213 -2.62 12.22 26.47
C PRO A 213 -3.83 13.04 26.02
N LYS A 214 -3.82 14.35 26.30
CA LYS A 214 -4.86 15.27 25.79
C LYS A 214 -4.48 15.86 24.42
N THR A 215 -3.24 15.65 24.01
CA THR A 215 -2.63 16.16 22.79
C THR A 215 -1.52 15.19 22.38
N ASP A 216 -1.22 15.13 21.09
CA ASP A 216 -0.10 14.39 20.52
C ASP A 216 1.10 15.28 20.19
N ARG A 217 1.11 16.54 20.66
CA ARG A 217 2.23 17.48 20.44
C ARG A 217 3.30 17.44 21.51
N GLU A 218 3.04 16.71 22.60
CA GLU A 218 3.96 16.59 23.72
C GLU A 218 4.91 15.40 23.54
N LYS A 219 6.03 15.42 24.27
CA LYS A 219 7.03 14.34 24.24
C LYS A 219 6.54 13.06 24.92
N GLU A 220 5.60 13.19 25.86
CA GLU A 220 4.95 12.05 26.47
C GLU A 220 3.63 11.74 25.73
N PRO A 221 3.29 10.46 25.57
CA PRO A 221 4.01 9.28 26.05
C PRO A 221 5.23 9.00 25.17
N LYS A 222 6.29 8.40 25.71
CA LYS A 222 7.44 7.98 24.90
C LYS A 222 7.11 6.95 23.82
N GLN A 223 6.05 6.15 24.04
CA GLN A 223 5.56 5.17 23.07
C GLN A 223 5.03 5.89 21.83
N GLU A 224 5.34 5.36 20.65
CA GLU A 224 4.84 5.87 19.38
C GLU A 224 3.31 5.71 19.28
N PHE A 225 2.64 6.69 18.70
CA PHE A 225 1.19 6.70 18.63
C PHE A 225 0.60 5.58 17.76
N TYR A 226 1.30 5.08 16.73
CA TYR A 226 0.82 3.93 15.96
C TYR A 226 0.79 2.65 16.82
N THR A 227 1.75 2.47 17.73
CA THR A 227 1.76 1.37 18.70
C THR A 227 0.62 1.53 19.71
N ILE A 228 0.34 2.76 20.17
CA ILE A 228 -0.83 3.05 21.03
C ILE A 228 -2.12 2.71 20.29
N ALA A 229 -2.22 3.04 19.01
CA ALA A 229 -3.37 2.71 18.18
C ALA A 229 -3.58 1.19 18.03
N ALA A 230 -2.50 0.44 17.82
CA ALA A 230 -2.52 -1.03 17.80
C ALA A 230 -3.00 -1.60 19.15
N ASP A 231 -2.49 -1.07 20.26
CA ASP A 231 -2.91 -1.44 21.61
C ASP A 231 -4.41 -1.16 21.84
N LEU A 232 -4.90 0.00 21.41
CA LEU A 232 -6.33 0.34 21.47
C LEU A 232 -7.17 -0.64 20.63
N CYS A 233 -6.74 -0.98 19.41
CA CYS A 233 -7.42 -1.99 18.59
C CYS A 233 -7.47 -3.35 19.27
N LEU A 234 -6.37 -3.82 19.86
CA LEU A 234 -6.32 -5.07 20.61
C LEU A 234 -7.34 -5.06 21.76
N VAL A 235 -7.34 -4.00 22.58
CA VAL A 235 -8.28 -3.89 23.71
C VAL A 235 -9.72 -3.82 23.21
N CYS A 236 -10.00 -3.08 22.13
CA CYS A 236 -11.34 -3.03 21.54
C CYS A 236 -11.78 -4.40 21.01
N PHE A 237 -10.91 -5.12 20.32
CA PHE A 237 -11.20 -6.47 19.83
C PHE A 237 -11.54 -7.41 20.99
N VAL A 238 -10.70 -7.46 22.03
CA VAL A 238 -10.95 -8.29 23.22
C VAL A 238 -12.28 -7.89 23.88
N TRP A 239 -12.57 -6.60 24.01
CA TRP A 239 -13.85 -6.12 24.53
C TRP A 239 -15.03 -6.61 23.69
N ARG A 240 -14.95 -6.53 22.35
CA ARG A 240 -16.00 -7.07 21.46
C ARG A 240 -16.14 -8.58 21.59
N MET A 241 -15.09 -9.31 21.92
CA MET A 241 -15.16 -10.78 22.08
C MET A 241 -15.67 -11.22 23.45
N THR A 242 -15.30 -10.52 24.53
CA THR A 242 -15.59 -10.96 25.91
C THR A 242 -16.69 -10.18 26.60
N GLY A 243 -16.95 -8.93 26.20
CA GLY A 243 -17.91 -8.04 26.85
C GLY A 243 -17.46 -7.53 28.23
N GLU A 244 -16.20 -7.71 28.62
CA GLU A 244 -15.73 -7.31 29.95
C GLU A 244 -15.54 -5.80 30.11
N ASP A 245 -16.19 -5.21 31.11
CA ASP A 245 -16.23 -3.75 31.34
C ASP A 245 -14.87 -3.10 31.58
N LYS A 246 -13.88 -3.84 32.10
CA LYS A 246 -12.51 -3.31 32.29
C LYS A 246 -11.90 -2.77 31.00
N TYR A 247 -12.34 -3.25 29.84
CA TYR A 247 -11.87 -2.81 28.53
C TYR A 247 -12.66 -1.65 27.91
N ALA A 248 -13.82 -1.29 28.48
CA ALA A 248 -14.72 -0.27 27.92
C ALA A 248 -14.08 1.13 27.80
N GLY A 249 -13.04 1.40 28.60
CA GLY A 249 -12.25 2.64 28.53
C GLY A 249 -11.57 2.89 27.18
N VAL A 250 -11.48 1.90 26.30
CA VAL A 250 -10.95 2.08 24.93
C VAL A 250 -11.75 3.11 24.13
N LYS A 251 -13.06 3.24 24.37
CA LYS A 251 -13.93 4.15 23.61
C LYS A 251 -13.48 5.62 23.73
N SER A 252 -13.38 6.12 24.96
CA SER A 252 -13.02 7.53 25.18
C SER A 252 -11.61 7.83 24.67
N ARG A 253 -10.67 6.90 24.82
CA ARG A 253 -9.29 7.02 24.32
C ARG A 253 -9.23 7.07 22.80
N ALA A 254 -10.01 6.22 22.12
CA ALA A 254 -10.12 6.25 20.65
C ALA A 254 -10.68 7.59 20.15
N VAL A 255 -11.71 8.13 20.80
CA VAL A 255 -12.29 9.45 20.46
C VAL A 255 -11.28 10.57 20.73
N THR A 256 -10.59 10.56 21.87
CA THR A 256 -9.55 11.55 22.18
C THR A 256 -8.44 11.52 21.13
N TRP A 257 -7.95 10.33 20.77
CA TRP A 257 -6.95 10.20 19.72
C TRP A 257 -7.43 10.70 18.36
N ALA A 258 -8.68 10.37 17.98
CA ALA A 258 -9.30 10.88 16.76
C ALA A 258 -9.40 12.41 16.74
N SER A 259 -9.51 13.06 17.91
CA SER A 259 -9.63 14.51 18.03
C SER A 259 -8.33 15.28 17.81
N TYR A 260 -7.16 14.60 17.78
CA TYR A 260 -5.89 15.29 17.60
C TYR A 260 -5.80 15.95 16.22
N PRO A 261 -5.30 17.20 16.16
CA PRO A 261 -5.18 17.92 14.90
C PRO A 261 -4.05 17.36 14.03
N PRO A 262 -4.07 17.60 12.71
CA PRO A 262 -2.92 17.30 11.85
C PRO A 262 -1.64 17.99 12.35
N GLY A 263 -0.49 17.37 12.07
CA GLY A 263 0.84 17.91 12.37
C GLY A 263 1.45 17.45 13.71
N GLY A 264 0.69 16.70 14.53
CA GLY A 264 1.21 16.09 15.76
C GLY A 264 1.75 14.68 15.56
N ARG A 265 2.29 14.10 16.63
CA ARG A 265 2.96 12.78 16.64
C ARG A 265 2.05 11.61 16.24
N ALA A 266 0.74 11.80 16.30
CA ALA A 266 -0.25 10.81 15.90
C ALA A 266 -0.71 10.97 14.44
N SER A 267 -0.13 11.91 13.69
CA SER A 267 -0.41 12.08 12.27
C SER A 267 0.18 10.94 11.44
N PRO A 268 -0.32 10.68 10.22
CA PRO A 268 0.32 9.74 9.31
C PRO A 268 1.68 10.24 8.81
N GLU A 269 2.37 9.38 8.06
CA GLU A 269 3.63 9.72 7.41
C GLU A 269 3.51 11.00 6.57
N GLY A 270 4.55 11.84 6.57
CA GLY A 270 4.56 13.12 5.88
C GLY A 270 3.89 14.28 6.62
N LEU A 271 3.25 14.03 7.77
CA LEU A 271 2.64 15.07 8.62
C LEU A 271 3.15 15.10 10.07
N GLY A 272 4.35 14.56 10.32
CA GLY A 272 4.98 14.60 11.66
C GLY A 272 4.63 13.44 12.59
N GLY A 273 4.08 12.35 12.04
CA GLY A 273 3.85 11.10 12.77
C GLY A 273 5.12 10.48 13.34
N ASP A 274 5.02 9.91 14.55
CA ASP A 274 6.06 9.06 15.12
C ASP A 274 6.20 7.76 14.31
N GLY A 275 7.42 7.25 14.16
CA GLY A 275 7.64 5.92 13.58
C GLY A 275 7.86 5.87 12.06
N SER A 276 8.09 7.01 11.40
CA SER A 276 8.38 7.05 9.94
C SER A 276 7.25 6.40 9.12
N GLU A 277 7.55 5.40 8.27
CA GLU A 277 6.60 4.73 7.37
C GLU A 277 5.44 4.06 8.13
N ASP A 278 5.66 3.64 9.39
CA ASP A 278 4.64 2.95 10.20
C ASP A 278 3.57 3.90 10.76
N ALA A 279 3.80 5.21 10.75
CA ALA A 279 2.83 6.20 11.24
C ALA A 279 1.48 6.09 10.53
N THR A 280 1.48 5.68 9.26
CA THR A 280 0.28 5.48 8.44
C THR A 280 -0.58 4.32 8.94
N GLN A 281 -0.01 3.30 9.60
CA GLN A 281 -0.77 2.19 10.19
C GLN A 281 -1.74 2.66 11.27
N GLY A 282 -1.44 3.78 11.93
CA GLY A 282 -2.39 4.44 12.82
C GLY A 282 -3.75 4.70 12.15
N ASN A 283 -3.78 5.05 10.87
CA ASN A 283 -5.05 5.29 10.18
C ASN A 283 -5.88 3.99 10.04
N GLU A 284 -5.23 2.86 9.81
CA GLU A 284 -5.88 1.55 9.70
C GLU A 284 -6.51 1.14 11.04
N PHE A 285 -5.75 1.30 12.13
CA PHE A 285 -6.25 1.04 13.48
C PHE A 285 -7.40 1.98 13.86
N LEU A 286 -7.34 3.26 13.49
CA LEU A 286 -8.44 4.19 13.74
C LEU A 286 -9.71 3.78 13.00
N ALA A 287 -9.59 3.27 11.77
CA ALA A 287 -10.72 2.78 10.99
C ALA A 287 -11.36 1.54 11.64
N LEU A 288 -10.56 0.61 12.16
CA LEU A 288 -11.06 -0.55 12.93
C LEU A 288 -11.77 -0.11 14.21
N LEU A 289 -11.19 0.82 14.97
CA LEU A 289 -11.83 1.37 16.17
C LEU A 289 -13.17 2.03 15.85
N PHE A 290 -13.22 2.86 14.80
CA PHE A 290 -14.48 3.48 14.38
C PHE A 290 -15.53 2.43 14.01
N ASP A 291 -15.14 1.41 13.24
CA ASP A 291 -16.04 0.34 12.81
C ASP A 291 -16.59 -0.47 13.99
N TRP A 292 -15.71 -0.86 14.93
CA TRP A 292 -16.08 -1.73 16.05
C TRP A 292 -16.78 -1.01 17.19
N LEU A 293 -16.51 0.29 17.38
CA LEU A 293 -17.14 1.13 18.40
C LEU A 293 -18.40 1.83 17.91
N TYR A 294 -18.73 1.74 16.61
CA TYR A 294 -19.79 2.55 15.99
C TYR A 294 -21.12 2.56 16.75
N ALA A 295 -21.54 1.42 17.33
CA ALA A 295 -22.78 1.34 18.09
C ALA A 295 -22.73 2.09 19.44
N ASP A 296 -21.53 2.23 20.04
CA ASP A 296 -21.31 2.82 21.36
C ASP A 296 -20.96 4.30 21.32
N LEU A 297 -20.66 4.82 20.12
CA LEU A 297 -20.39 6.23 19.89
C LEU A 297 -21.69 7.02 19.82
N THR A 298 -21.72 8.17 20.48
CA THR A 298 -22.70 9.21 20.22
C THR A 298 -22.49 9.80 18.82
N GLU A 299 -23.48 10.51 18.30
CA GLU A 299 -23.34 11.17 16.99
C GLU A 299 -22.17 12.16 16.98
N ALA A 300 -22.00 12.95 18.04
CA ALA A 300 -20.88 13.88 18.16
C ALA A 300 -19.52 13.16 18.12
N GLU A 301 -19.38 12.03 18.81
CA GLU A 301 -18.16 11.21 18.80
C GLU A 301 -17.91 10.58 17.42
N ARG A 302 -18.96 10.10 16.71
CA ARG A 302 -18.83 9.62 15.33
C ARG A 302 -18.29 10.71 14.42
N GLN A 303 -18.81 11.93 14.52
CA GLN A 303 -18.36 13.06 13.70
C GLN A 303 -16.90 13.44 13.99
N VAL A 304 -16.42 13.28 15.21
CA VAL A 304 -14.98 13.45 15.53
C VAL A 304 -14.15 12.40 14.79
N MET A 305 -14.54 11.13 14.84
CA MET A 305 -13.82 10.05 14.17
C MET A 305 -13.87 10.15 12.64
N ILE A 306 -15.04 10.49 12.08
CA ILE A 306 -15.22 10.69 10.64
C ILE A 306 -14.29 11.80 10.13
N ARG A 307 -14.32 12.98 10.74
CA ARG A 307 -13.43 14.08 10.34
C ARG A 307 -11.96 13.68 10.45
N SER A 308 -11.58 12.92 11.48
CA SER A 308 -10.22 12.43 11.65
C SER A 308 -9.80 11.51 10.49
N LEU A 309 -10.64 10.53 10.18
CA LEU A 309 -10.40 9.60 9.08
C LEU A 309 -10.38 10.30 7.73
N GLU A 310 -11.28 11.25 7.49
CA GLU A 310 -11.34 12.02 6.25
C GLU A 310 -10.02 12.74 5.96
N TRP A 311 -9.48 13.52 6.90
CA TRP A 311 -8.24 14.24 6.65
C TRP A 311 -7.03 13.31 6.55
N ARG A 312 -7.02 12.21 7.31
CA ARG A 312 -5.94 11.20 7.27
C ARG A 312 -5.91 10.47 5.94
N ILE A 313 -7.07 10.06 5.45
CA ILE A 313 -7.24 9.38 4.16
C ILE A 313 -6.94 10.35 3.03
N ASP A 314 -7.45 11.58 3.08
CA ASP A 314 -7.15 12.59 2.06
C ASP A 314 -5.66 12.91 1.99
N HIS A 315 -5.00 13.10 3.14
CA HIS A 315 -3.55 13.29 3.17
C HIS A 315 -2.84 12.10 2.53
N TRP A 316 -3.06 10.88 3.02
CA TRP A 316 -2.32 9.71 2.55
C TRP A 316 -2.61 9.40 1.08
N MET A 317 -3.90 9.24 0.72
CA MET A 317 -4.30 8.82 -0.62
C MET A 317 -4.10 9.93 -1.64
N ASN A 318 -4.48 11.17 -1.32
CA ASN A 318 -4.52 12.24 -2.32
C ASN A 318 -3.30 13.16 -2.27
N SER A 319 -2.59 13.26 -1.14
CA SER A 319 -1.48 14.23 -0.95
C SER A 319 -0.10 13.60 -0.72
N PHE A 320 -0.02 12.36 -0.24
CA PHE A 320 1.25 11.69 -0.01
C PHE A 320 1.54 10.67 -1.12
N ALA A 321 0.61 9.75 -1.36
CA ALA A 321 0.77 8.67 -2.33
C ALA A 321 0.53 9.10 -3.79
N TRP A 322 -0.40 10.05 -4.01
CA TRP A 322 -0.86 10.41 -5.37
C TRP A 322 -0.41 11.78 -5.86
N ARG A 323 -0.40 12.81 -5.02
CA ARG A 323 0.05 14.16 -5.38
C ARG A 323 0.95 14.65 -4.29
N ALA A 324 2.26 14.55 -4.41
CA ALA A 324 3.14 15.25 -3.49
C ALA A 324 3.00 16.77 -3.74
N ARG A 325 1.90 17.38 -3.27
CA ARG A 325 1.66 18.82 -3.37
C ARG A 325 2.76 19.50 -2.58
N GLY A 326 3.65 20.19 -3.29
CA GLY A 326 4.85 20.78 -2.67
C GLY A 326 6.02 19.79 -2.54
N SER A 327 6.05 18.73 -3.35
CA SER A 327 7.25 17.94 -3.61
C SER A 327 8.39 18.91 -3.94
N ARG A 328 9.50 18.78 -3.21
CA ARG A 328 10.70 19.59 -3.44
C ARG A 328 11.52 19.05 -4.62
N GLY A 329 10.89 18.28 -5.51
CA GLY A 329 11.53 17.53 -6.60
C GLY A 329 12.13 16.19 -6.14
N PRO A 330 12.91 15.55 -7.02
CA PRO A 330 13.61 14.31 -6.71
C PRO A 330 14.48 14.43 -5.46
N LEU A 331 14.55 13.36 -4.67
CA LEU A 331 15.32 13.29 -3.44
C LEU A 331 16.42 12.25 -3.57
N VAL A 332 17.64 12.63 -3.22
CA VAL A 332 18.74 11.70 -2.93
C VAL A 332 18.87 11.57 -1.42
N ARG A 333 18.76 10.35 -0.89
CA ARG A 333 18.99 10.06 0.52
C ARG A 333 20.28 9.25 0.67
N LEU A 334 21.12 9.68 1.61
CA LEU A 334 22.25 8.91 2.10
C LEU A 334 21.95 8.44 3.52
N THR A 335 21.92 7.14 3.72
CA THR A 335 21.73 6.53 5.05
C THR A 335 23.04 5.93 5.53
N PHE A 336 23.56 6.45 6.64
CA PHE A 336 24.82 6.00 7.22
C PHE A 336 24.58 4.91 8.26
N ARG A 337 25.38 3.85 8.22
CA ARG A 337 25.23 2.69 9.12
C ARG A 337 26.57 2.21 9.67
N ARG A 338 26.50 1.56 10.84
CA ARG A 338 27.59 0.76 11.42
C ARG A 338 27.06 -0.63 11.76
N GLY A 339 27.35 -1.60 10.90
CA GLY A 339 26.61 -2.86 10.87
C GLY A 339 25.12 -2.60 10.65
N ASP A 340 24.27 -3.16 11.50
CA ASP A 340 22.80 -2.96 11.43
C ASP A 340 22.33 -1.67 12.13
N LYS A 341 23.23 -0.94 12.79
CA LYS A 341 22.86 0.29 13.50
C LYS A 341 22.74 1.47 12.53
N HIS A 342 21.57 2.09 12.47
CA HIS A 342 21.34 3.38 11.81
C HIS A 342 22.04 4.52 12.58
N LEU A 343 22.86 5.31 11.88
CA LEU A 343 23.60 6.44 12.46
C LEU A 343 23.04 7.80 12.05
N GLY A 344 22.13 7.84 11.07
CA GLY A 344 21.48 9.06 10.59
C GLY A 344 21.33 9.08 9.06
N ASP A 345 20.53 10.03 8.61
CA ASP A 345 20.28 10.33 7.21
C ASP A 345 20.80 11.72 6.82
N GLN A 346 21.23 11.86 5.58
CA GLN A 346 21.30 13.14 4.88
C GLN A 346 20.45 13.11 3.63
N ARG A 347 19.84 14.25 3.30
CA ARG A 347 18.83 14.38 2.24
C ARG A 347 19.16 15.58 1.35
N LEU A 348 19.29 15.34 0.05
CA LEU A 348 19.39 16.38 -0.97
C LEU A 348 18.15 16.37 -1.85
N TYR A 349 17.39 17.45 -1.82
CA TYR A 349 16.32 17.69 -2.78
C TYR A 349 16.89 18.40 -4.00
N LEU A 350 16.62 17.85 -5.17
CA LEU A 350 17.00 18.42 -6.46
C LEU A 350 15.83 19.24 -6.98
N ALA A 351 16.08 20.50 -7.35
CA ALA A 351 15.08 21.31 -8.01
C ALA A 351 14.62 20.63 -9.31
N PRO A 352 13.31 20.64 -9.63
CA PRO A 352 12.83 20.20 -10.93
C PRO A 352 13.59 20.91 -12.05
N ALA A 353 14.04 20.15 -13.06
CA ALA A 353 14.70 20.68 -14.24
C ALA A 353 14.01 20.13 -15.49
N PRO A 354 13.85 20.94 -16.55
CA PRO A 354 13.24 20.48 -17.80
C PRO A 354 14.12 19.46 -18.55
N ASP A 355 15.42 19.44 -18.25
CA ASP A 355 16.41 18.58 -18.89
C ASP A 355 17.23 17.83 -17.83
N TRP A 356 17.84 16.71 -18.23
CA TRP A 356 18.83 16.01 -17.42
C TRP A 356 20.03 16.92 -17.13
N ARG A 357 20.30 17.17 -15.85
CA ARG A 357 21.45 17.95 -15.41
C ARG A 357 22.30 17.15 -14.44
N PRO A 358 23.63 17.11 -14.62
CA PRO A 358 24.51 16.57 -13.59
C PRO A 358 24.44 17.47 -12.36
N PHE A 359 24.62 16.87 -11.18
CA PHE A 359 24.78 17.58 -9.92
C PHE A 359 25.93 16.95 -9.13
N GLU A 360 26.59 17.76 -8.29
CA GLU A 360 27.55 17.28 -7.31
C GLU A 360 27.01 17.58 -5.91
N TRP A 361 27.11 16.60 -5.01
CA TRP A 361 26.77 16.77 -3.62
C TRP A 361 27.88 16.26 -2.72
N ARG A 362 28.36 17.12 -1.83
CA ARG A 362 29.31 16.76 -0.77
C ARG A 362 28.55 16.59 0.53
N ALA A 363 28.52 15.36 1.03
CA ALA A 363 27.90 14.99 2.29
C ALA A 363 28.98 14.66 3.33
N THR A 364 28.74 15.02 4.59
CA THR A 364 29.64 14.66 5.69
C THR A 364 29.36 13.21 6.10
N VAL A 365 30.39 12.37 6.23
CA VAL A 365 30.17 10.99 6.71
C VAL A 365 29.87 11.02 8.21
N ALA A 366 28.79 10.35 8.64
CA ALA A 366 28.47 10.25 10.06
C ALA A 366 29.61 9.56 10.84
N GLU A 367 29.93 10.06 12.03
CA GLU A 367 31.02 9.53 12.84
C GLU A 367 30.83 8.03 13.12
N GLY A 368 31.84 7.23 12.81
CA GLY A 368 31.82 5.78 13.01
C GLY A 368 30.99 5.00 11.98
N ALA A 369 30.47 5.62 10.92
CA ALA A 369 29.84 4.91 9.83
C ALA A 369 30.85 4.00 9.11
N THR A 370 30.47 2.75 8.88
CA THR A 370 31.26 1.77 8.12
C THR A 370 30.63 1.44 6.77
N SER A 371 29.41 1.94 6.52
CA SER A 371 28.71 1.79 5.25
C SER A 371 27.75 2.95 5.00
N VAL A 372 27.43 3.18 3.72
CA VAL A 372 26.43 4.14 3.26
C VAL A 372 25.51 3.45 2.26
N ALA A 373 24.20 3.61 2.45
CA ALA A 373 23.20 3.27 1.44
C ALA A 373 22.82 4.55 0.68
N VAL A 374 22.81 4.46 -0.65
CA VAL A 374 22.39 5.55 -1.53
C VAL A 374 21.03 5.19 -2.11
N GLU A 375 20.03 6.01 -1.83
CA GLU A 375 18.66 5.79 -2.28
C GLU A 375 18.20 6.99 -3.12
N LEU A 376 17.69 6.71 -4.31
CA LEU A 376 17.13 7.68 -5.22
C LEU A 376 15.60 7.59 -5.13
N PHE A 377 14.98 8.64 -4.63
CA PHE A 377 13.54 8.79 -4.56
C PHE A 377 13.09 9.78 -5.63
N ASN A 378 12.15 9.35 -6.47
CA ASN A 378 11.42 10.28 -7.32
C ASN A 378 9.99 10.33 -6.79
N TYR A 379 9.71 11.31 -5.93
CA TYR A 379 8.34 11.62 -5.54
C TYR A 379 7.74 12.41 -6.69
N TYR A 380 6.86 11.76 -7.47
CA TYR A 380 6.07 12.42 -8.50
C TYR A 380 5.31 13.59 -7.84
N GLY A 381 5.72 14.82 -8.17
CA GLY A 381 5.18 16.07 -7.65
C GLY A 381 4.15 16.67 -8.58
#